data_AF-A0A3D0NZ65-F1
#
_entry.id   AF-A0A3D0NZ65-F1
#
_cell.length_a   1.000
_cell.length_b   1.000
_cell.length_c   1.000
_cell.angle_alpha   90.00
_cell.angle_beta   90.00
_cell.angle_gamma   90.00
#
_symmetry.space_group_name_H-M   'P 1'
#
loop_
_entity.id
_entity.type
_entity.pdbx_description
1 polymer ?
#
loop_
_entity_poly.entity_id
_entity_poly.type
_entity_poly.pdbx_seq_one_letter_code
_entity_poly.pdbx_strand_id
1 'polypeptide(L)'
;MKRIPLLFLNVVIIATCGLIYELLAATVSSYVLGDSVTQFSLIIGIYLFAMGVGSWLSGFLEKELARKFVEIELAVALIGGFSAPLLFLTFANVSYFAVILYSMVFIIGALVGLEIPLLMRILKDELDF
;
A
#
# COMPACT_ATOMS: atom_id res chain seq x y z
N MET A 1 -6.63 3.67 -26.85
CA MET A 1 -7.13 5.07 -26.78
C MET A 1 -8.30 5.33 -25.81
N LYS A 2 -9.33 4.47 -25.62
CA LYS A 2 -10.46 4.75 -24.69
C LYS A 2 -10.31 4.35 -23.20
N ARG A 3 -9.17 3.76 -22.78
CA ARG A 3 -9.00 3.20 -21.41
C ARG A 3 -8.13 4.03 -20.46
N ILE A 4 -7.43 5.05 -20.97
CA ILE A 4 -6.53 5.92 -20.21
C ILE A 4 -7.25 6.65 -19.04
N PRO A 5 -8.45 7.24 -19.21
CA PRO A 5 -9.11 7.91 -18.08
C PRO A 5 -9.55 6.93 -16.99
N LEU A 6 -9.83 5.67 -17.33
CA LEU A 6 -10.18 4.64 -16.34
C LEU A 6 -8.96 4.23 -15.50
N LEU A 7 -7.77 4.16 -16.11
CA LEU A 7 -6.52 3.90 -15.38
C LEU A 7 -6.23 5.02 -14.37
N PHE A 8 -6.27 6.28 -14.80
CA PHE A 8 -6.05 7.40 -13.87
C PHE A 8 -7.10 7.48 -12.75
N LEU A 9 -8.36 7.16 -13.06
CA LEU A 9 -9.39 7.09 -12.04
C LEU A 9 -9.08 5.99 -11.02
N ASN A 10 -8.63 4.82 -11.47
CA ASN A 10 -8.25 3.72 -10.58
C ASN A 10 -7.09 4.13 -9.66
N VAL A 11 -6.04 4.72 -10.25
CA VAL A 11 -4.87 5.23 -9.53
C VAL A 11 -5.29 6.18 -8.41
N VAL A 12 -6.16 7.16 -8.73
CA VAL A 12 -6.61 8.15 -7.73
C VAL A 12 -7.36 7.47 -6.58
N ILE A 13 -8.23 6.51 -6.90
CA ILE A 13 -8.99 5.77 -5.89
C ILE A 13 -8.05 4.94 -5.01
N ILE A 14 -7.18 4.13 -5.61
CA ILE A 14 -6.29 3.22 -4.89
C ILE A 14 -5.22 3.97 -4.11
N ALA A 15 -4.63 5.03 -4.65
CA ALA A 15 -3.69 5.89 -3.93
C ALA A 15 -4.34 6.52 -2.70
N THR A 16 -5.60 6.95 -2.82
CA THR A 16 -6.38 7.46 -1.68
C THR A 16 -6.62 6.35 -0.65
N CYS A 17 -6.94 5.13 -1.10
CA CYS A 17 -7.09 3.98 -0.20
C CYS A 17 -5.78 3.64 0.53
N GLY A 18 -4.64 3.64 -0.16
CA GLY A 18 -3.31 3.40 0.44
C GLY A 18 -3.01 4.39 1.56
N LEU A 19 -3.24 5.68 1.32
CA LEU A 19 -3.10 6.73 2.34
C LEU A 19 -4.07 6.52 3.52
N ILE A 20 -5.32 6.15 3.24
CA ILE A 20 -6.29 5.86 4.30
C ILE A 20 -5.83 4.66 5.14
N TYR A 21 -5.33 3.59 4.51
CA TYR A 21 -4.85 2.40 5.21
C TYR A 21 -3.64 2.71 6.10
N GLU A 22 -2.69 3.51 5.62
CA GLU A 22 -1.55 3.99 6.40
C GLU A 22 -2.01 4.76 7.65
N LEU A 23 -2.85 5.77 7.47
CA LEU A 23 -3.29 6.65 8.56
C LEU A 23 -4.20 5.91 9.56
N LEU A 24 -5.06 5.01 9.08
CA LEU A 24 -5.88 4.17 9.95
C LEU A 24 -5.00 3.20 10.75
N ALA A 25 -4.03 2.53 10.12
CA ALA A 25 -3.11 1.64 10.83
C ALA A 25 -2.33 2.40 11.92
N ALA A 26 -1.87 3.62 11.63
CA ALA A 26 -1.15 4.46 12.58
C ALA A 26 -2.03 4.86 13.79
N THR A 27 -3.29 5.19 13.51
CA THR A 27 -4.28 5.56 14.53
C THR A 27 -4.66 4.36 15.40
N VAL A 28 -4.95 3.21 14.79
CA VAL A 28 -5.30 1.99 15.53
C VAL A 28 -4.11 1.52 16.37
N SER A 29 -2.88 1.60 15.85
CA SER A 29 -1.66 1.30 16.62
C SER A 29 -1.58 2.13 17.89
N SER A 30 -1.79 3.43 17.77
CA SER A 30 -1.77 4.38 18.89
C SER A 30 -2.81 4.05 19.97
N TYR A 31 -3.98 3.55 19.58
CA TYR A 31 -5.05 3.20 20.52
C TYR A 31 -4.86 1.81 21.16
N VAL A 32 -4.36 0.83 20.42
CA VAL A 32 -4.27 -0.57 20.89
C VAL A 32 -2.94 -0.85 21.61
N LEU A 33 -1.83 -0.37 21.06
CA LEU A 33 -0.49 -0.60 21.60
C LEU A 33 -0.06 0.49 22.59
N GLY A 34 -0.79 1.61 22.62
CA GLY A 34 -0.46 2.78 23.43
C GLY A 34 0.68 3.61 22.84
N ASP A 35 1.15 4.59 23.61
CA ASP A 35 2.25 5.49 23.22
C ASP A 35 2.12 6.06 21.80
N SER A 36 1.14 6.96 21.63
CA SER A 36 0.68 7.43 20.32
C SER A 36 1.78 8.01 19.45
N VAL A 37 2.74 8.73 20.02
CA VAL A 37 3.81 9.36 19.22
C VAL A 37 4.72 8.28 18.64
N THR A 38 5.19 7.36 19.48
CA THR A 38 6.09 6.29 19.05
C THR A 38 5.41 5.37 18.05
N GLN A 39 4.17 4.96 18.32
CA GLN A 39 3.45 4.05 17.43
C GLN A 39 3.08 4.68 16.10
N PHE A 40 2.60 5.91 16.11
CA PHE A 40 2.31 6.63 14.88
C PHE A 40 3.58 6.81 14.05
N SER A 41 4.68 7.31 14.65
CA SER A 41 5.95 7.48 13.95
C SER A 41 6.53 6.18 13.40
N LEU A 42 6.38 5.07 14.13
CA LEU A 42 6.89 3.77 13.72
C LEU A 42 6.07 3.21 12.54
N ILE A 43 4.74 3.34 12.57
CA ILE A 43 3.88 2.91 11.45
C ILE A 43 4.21 3.69 10.18
N ILE A 44 4.27 5.03 10.26
CA ILE A 44 4.64 5.88 9.12
C ILE A 44 6.05 5.52 8.64
N GLY A 45 7.02 5.37 9.57
CA GLY A 45 8.39 4.99 9.23
C GLY A 45 8.49 3.66 8.50
N ILE A 46 7.80 2.62 8.98
CA ILE A 46 7.73 1.31 8.31
C ILE A 46 7.06 1.44 6.95
N TYR A 47 5.95 2.19 6.87
CA TYR A 47 5.21 2.36 5.62
C TYR A 47 6.06 3.05 4.55
N LEU A 48 6.71 4.17 4.88
CA LEU A 48 7.64 4.87 3.99
C LEU A 48 8.84 4.00 3.60
N PHE A 49 9.41 3.26 4.55
CA PHE A 49 10.49 2.31 4.26
C PHE A 49 10.06 1.21 3.29
N ALA A 50 8.88 0.62 3.54
CA ALA A 50 8.29 -0.39 2.68
C ALA A 50 7.99 0.16 1.28
N MET A 51 7.47 1.39 1.18
CA MET A 51 7.31 2.06 -0.12
C MET A 51 8.64 2.20 -0.87
N GLY A 52 9.73 2.50 -0.16
CA GLY A 52 11.08 2.49 -0.74
C GLY A 52 11.48 1.11 -1.30
N VAL A 53 11.21 0.04 -0.55
CA VAL A 53 11.44 -1.35 -0.99
C VAL A 53 10.59 -1.68 -2.22
N GLY A 54 9.30 -1.32 -2.20
CA GLY A 54 8.39 -1.47 -3.32
C GLY A 54 8.86 -0.75 -4.58
N SER A 55 9.29 0.50 -4.44
CA SER A 55 9.82 1.29 -5.54
C SER A 55 11.07 0.66 -6.15
N TRP A 56 11.97 0.11 -5.32
CA TRP A 56 13.12 -0.66 -5.81
C TRP A 56 12.69 -1.94 -6.55
N LEU A 57 11.73 -2.68 -6.01
CA LEU A 57 11.20 -3.90 -6.64
C LEU A 57 10.52 -3.64 -7.99
N SER A 58 10.00 -2.44 -8.21
CA SER A 58 9.38 -2.05 -9.49
C SER A 58 10.37 -2.18 -10.66
N GLY A 59 11.68 -2.04 -10.37
CA GLY A 59 12.76 -2.17 -11.34
C GLY A 59 12.74 -3.51 -12.07
N PHE A 60 12.37 -4.59 -11.38
CA PHE A 60 12.35 -5.96 -11.92
C PHE A 60 11.10 -6.28 -12.76
N LEU A 61 10.12 -5.38 -12.80
CA LEU A 61 8.90 -5.54 -13.59
C LEU A 61 9.11 -4.88 -14.96
N GLU A 62 9.57 -5.65 -15.94
CA GLU A 62 9.89 -5.13 -17.29
C GLU A 62 8.80 -5.38 -18.34
N LYS A 63 7.96 -6.39 -18.16
CA LYS A 63 6.94 -6.81 -19.15
C LYS A 63 5.53 -6.64 -18.61
N GLU A 64 4.60 -6.31 -19.52
CA GLU A 64 3.17 -6.14 -19.25
C GLU A 64 2.86 -5.13 -18.12
N LEU A 65 3.54 -3.98 -18.14
CA LEU A 65 3.47 -2.95 -17.08
C LEU A 65 2.03 -2.59 -16.69
N ALA A 66 1.16 -2.32 -17.67
CA ALA A 66 -0.24 -1.97 -17.43
C ALA A 66 -1.05 -3.11 -16.77
N ARG A 67 -0.76 -4.36 -17.10
CA ARG A 67 -1.44 -5.52 -16.48
C ARG A 67 -0.96 -5.70 -15.04
N LYS A 68 0.35 -5.68 -14.82
CA LYS A 68 0.96 -5.78 -13.49
C LYS A 68 0.50 -4.66 -12.56
N PHE A 69 0.35 -3.47 -13.10
CA PHE A 69 -0.20 -2.33 -12.38
C PHE A 69 -1.59 -2.63 -11.82
N VAL A 70 -2.51 -3.12 -12.66
CA VAL A 70 -3.86 -3.51 -12.22
C VAL A 70 -3.82 -4.68 -11.22
N GLU A 71 -2.94 -5.67 -11.42
CA GLU A 71 -2.76 -6.78 -10.47
C GLU A 71 -2.29 -6.29 -9.09
N ILE A 72 -1.41 -5.28 -9.04
CA ILE A 72 -0.96 -4.65 -7.80
C ILE A 72 -2.09 -3.87 -7.13
N GLU A 73 -2.84 -3.06 -7.87
CA GLU A 73 -3.99 -2.32 -7.34
C GLU A 73 -5.03 -3.28 -6.71
N LEU A 74 -5.32 -4.40 -7.39
CA LEU A 74 -6.21 -5.43 -6.86
C LEU A 74 -5.63 -6.10 -5.62
N ALA A 75 -4.33 -6.35 -5.58
CA ALA A 75 -3.65 -6.89 -4.40
C ALA A 75 -3.73 -5.92 -3.20
N VAL A 76 -3.51 -4.62 -3.42
CA VAL A 76 -3.67 -3.57 -2.40
C VAL A 76 -5.10 -3.54 -1.88
N ALA A 77 -6.09 -3.53 -2.78
CA ALA A 77 -7.51 -3.52 -2.42
C ALA A 77 -7.90 -4.76 -1.60
N LEU A 78 -7.41 -5.93 -1.97
CA LEU A 78 -7.67 -7.18 -1.23
C LEU A 78 -7.00 -7.15 0.14
N ILE A 79 -5.69 -6.93 0.20
CA ILE A 79 -4.93 -6.99 1.46
C ILE A 79 -5.39 -5.89 2.42
N GLY A 80 -5.58 -4.67 1.91
CA GLY A 80 -6.13 -3.55 2.66
C GLY A 80 -7.58 -3.78 3.09
N GLY A 81 -8.43 -4.31 2.22
CA GLY A 81 -9.82 -4.64 2.58
C GLY A 81 -9.94 -5.74 3.64
N PHE A 82 -9.08 -6.76 3.58
CA PHE A 82 -9.01 -7.83 4.59
C PHE A 82 -8.31 -7.41 5.88
N SER A 83 -7.63 -6.26 5.91
CA SER A 83 -6.91 -5.81 7.11
C SER A 83 -7.81 -5.58 8.31
N ALA A 84 -8.97 -4.96 8.13
CA ALA A 84 -9.91 -4.67 9.20
C ALA A 84 -10.42 -5.94 9.94
N PRO A 85 -10.99 -6.97 9.25
CA PRO A 85 -11.41 -8.19 9.93
C PRO A 85 -10.23 -8.97 10.52
N LEU A 86 -9.06 -8.97 9.88
CA LEU A 86 -7.88 -9.68 10.39
C LEU A 86 -7.37 -9.05 11.69
N LEU A 87 -7.25 -7.72 11.73
CA LEU A 87 -6.87 -6.97 12.92
C LEU A 87 -7.91 -7.13 14.03
N PHE A 88 -9.20 -7.13 13.68
CA PHE A 88 -10.27 -7.35 14.64
C PHE A 88 -10.20 -8.72 15.32
N LEU A 89 -9.94 -9.80 14.56
CA LEU A 89 -9.78 -11.15 15.13
C LEU A 89 -8.60 -11.25 16.10
N THR A 90 -7.56 -10.47 15.87
CA THR A 90 -6.31 -10.52 16.64
C THR A 90 -6.29 -9.54 17.80
N PHE A 91 -7.28 -8.65 17.88
CA PHE A 91 -7.44 -7.62 18.90
C PHE A 91 -7.37 -8.18 20.34
N ALA A 92 -7.87 -9.39 20.57
CA ALA A 92 -7.85 -10.03 21.89
C ALA A 92 -6.43 -10.37 22.39
N ASN A 93 -5.43 -10.43 21.51
CA ASN A 93 -4.04 -10.72 21.89
C ASN A 93 -3.08 -9.62 21.37
N VAL A 94 -2.67 -8.72 22.26
CA VAL A 94 -1.84 -7.53 21.94
C VAL A 94 -0.54 -7.89 21.19
N SER A 95 0.15 -8.97 21.59
CA SER A 95 1.40 -9.38 20.93
C SER A 95 1.17 -9.85 19.48
N TYR A 96 0.11 -10.62 19.22
CA TYR A 96 -0.23 -11.07 17.86
C TYR A 96 -0.74 -9.90 17.01
N PHE A 97 -1.49 -8.99 17.61
CA PHE A 97 -1.97 -7.77 16.96
C PHE A 97 -0.82 -6.93 16.40
N ALA A 98 0.22 -6.66 17.20
CA ALA A 98 1.37 -5.85 16.76
C ALA A 98 2.09 -6.46 15.55
N VAL A 99 2.37 -7.77 15.61
CA VAL A 99 3.07 -8.47 14.53
C VAL A 99 2.26 -8.42 13.24
N ILE A 100 0.96 -8.67 13.32
CA ILE A 100 0.06 -8.66 12.16
C ILE A 100 -0.08 -7.25 11.60
N LEU A 101 -0.26 -6.25 12.46
CA LEU A 101 -0.33 -4.84 12.06
C LEU A 101 0.91 -4.39 11.31
N TYR A 102 2.11 -4.55 11.88
CA TYR A 102 3.34 -4.11 11.23
C TYR A 102 3.61 -4.88 9.93
N SER A 103 3.29 -6.17 9.90
CA SER A 103 3.41 -6.96 8.66
C SER A 103 2.47 -6.46 7.57
N MET A 104 1.23 -6.12 7.90
CA MET A 104 0.28 -5.57 6.93
C MET A 104 0.69 -4.19 6.44
N VAL A 105 1.14 -3.31 7.34
CA VAL A 105 1.66 -1.99 6.97
C VAL A 105 2.84 -2.12 6.01
N PHE A 106 3.76 -3.06 6.27
CA PHE A 106 4.88 -3.33 5.38
C PHE A 106 4.42 -3.85 4.02
N ILE A 107 3.51 -4.82 3.97
CA ILE A 107 3.01 -5.39 2.70
C ILE A 107 2.27 -4.34 1.88
N ILE A 108 1.35 -3.60 2.49
CA ILE A 108 0.58 -2.54 1.81
C ILE A 108 1.53 -1.43 1.33
N GLY A 109 2.44 -0.97 2.18
CA GLY A 109 3.42 0.04 1.81
C GLY A 109 4.32 -0.40 0.65
N ALA A 110 4.78 -1.66 0.64
CA ALA A 110 5.56 -2.20 -0.47
C ALA A 110 4.76 -2.27 -1.78
N LEU A 111 3.48 -2.65 -1.72
CA LEU A 111 2.62 -2.68 -2.90
C LEU A 111 2.34 -1.28 -3.44
N VAL A 112 2.01 -0.31 -2.58
CA VAL A 112 1.80 1.09 -2.98
C VAL A 112 3.10 1.71 -3.52
N GLY A 113 4.25 1.36 -2.95
CA GLY A 113 5.55 1.79 -3.45
C GLY A 113 5.87 1.34 -4.88
N LEU A 114 5.33 0.20 -5.32
CA LEU A 114 5.46 -0.28 -6.69
C LEU A 114 4.69 0.58 -7.70
N GLU A 115 3.61 1.24 -7.28
CA GLU A 115 2.68 1.94 -8.16
C GLU A 115 3.31 3.17 -8.81
N ILE A 116 4.05 3.99 -8.04
CA ILE A 116 4.59 5.27 -8.52
C ILE A 116 5.56 5.07 -9.72
N PRO A 117 6.57 4.19 -9.65
CA PRO A 117 7.48 3.99 -10.77
C PRO A 117 6.81 3.29 -11.96
N LEU A 118 5.89 2.34 -11.70
CA LEU A 118 5.15 1.65 -12.76
C LEU A 118 4.29 2.64 -13.56
N LEU A 119 3.56 3.52 -12.87
CA LEU A 119 2.76 4.56 -13.50
C LEU A 119 3.61 5.49 -14.35
N MET A 120 4.75 5.93 -13.83
CA MET A 120 5.68 6.78 -14.58
C MET A 120 6.21 6.08 -15.85
N ARG A 121 6.50 4.77 -15.78
CA ARG A 121 6.93 3.96 -16.94
C ARG A 121 5.81 3.79 -17.97
N ILE A 122 4.60 3.47 -17.53
CA ILE A 122 3.42 3.34 -18.41
C ILE A 122 3.13 4.67 -19.12
N LEU A 123 3.20 5.78 -18.38
CA LEU A 123 2.96 7.12 -18.93
C LEU A 123 4.03 7.49 -19.96
N LYS A 124 5.29 7.13 -19.69
CA LYS A 124 6.40 7.36 -20.63
C LYS A 124 6.20 6.59 -21.94
N ASP A 125 5.88 5.29 -21.88
CA ASP A 125 5.64 4.46 -23.06
C ASP A 125 4.46 4.96 -23.93
N GLU A 126 3.47 5.64 -23.32
CA GLU A 126 2.32 6.21 -24.03
C GLU A 126 2.55 7.65 -24.53
N LEU A 127 3.53 8.39 -23.98
CA LEU A 127 3.86 9.77 -24.38
C LEU A 127 5.02 9.86 -25.37
N ASP A 128 5.95 8.89 -25.36
CA ASP A 128 7.01 8.74 -26.36
C ASP A 128 6.42 8.12 -27.64
N PHE A 129 5.69 8.93 -28.41
CA PHE A 129 5.22 8.64 -29.79
C PHE A 129 6.35 8.73 -30.82
#